data_AF-A0A293N0C1-F1
#
_entry.id   AF-A0A293N0C1-F1
#
_cell.length_a   1.000
_cell.length_b   1.000
_cell.length_c   1.000
_cell.angle_alpha   90.00
_cell.angle_beta   90.00
_cell.angle_gamma   90.00
#
_symmetry.space_group_name_H-M   'P 1'
#
loop_
_entity.id
_entity.type
_entity.pdbx_description
1 polymer ?
#
loop_
_entity_poly.entity_id
_entity_poly.type
_entity_poly.pdbx_seq_one_letter_code
_entity_poly.pdbx_strand_id
1 'polypeptide(L)'
;MSEKRPSLSIETLLSVQSSEVMCPNQTRCPGSSTCCKVEDGQYGCCPFAEAVCCGDGTHCCPKGHQCNLTEKVCEKEEQNDVVPMERKFPSTPSP
;
A
#
# COMPACT_ATOMS: atom_id res chain seq x y z
N MET A 1 -30.36 -28.65 22.75
CA MET A 1 -29.54 -28.88 21.54
C MET A 1 -29.50 -27.55 20.81
N SER A 2 -28.80 -26.51 21.29
CA SER A 2 -27.34 -26.42 21.55
C SER A 2 -26.61 -26.47 20.20
N GLU A 3 -25.81 -25.50 19.72
CA GLU A 3 -25.18 -24.27 20.28
C GLU A 3 -25.04 -23.20 19.13
N LYS A 4 -24.83 -21.87 19.26
CA LYS A 4 -24.76 -20.88 20.39
C LYS A 4 -24.40 -19.46 19.85
N ARG A 5 -24.51 -18.42 20.69
CA ARG A 5 -23.80 -17.11 20.57
C ARG A 5 -23.17 -16.80 21.94
N PRO A 6 -21.95 -16.23 22.00
CA PRO A 6 -21.75 -14.77 22.03
C PRO A 6 -20.85 -14.32 20.85
N SER A 7 -20.93 -13.11 20.27
CA SER A 7 -20.79 -11.73 20.80
C SER A 7 -19.43 -11.10 20.48
N LEU A 8 -19.23 -10.72 19.22
CA LEU A 8 -18.83 -9.33 18.91
C LEU A 8 -19.39 -8.95 17.52
N SER A 9 -19.35 -7.65 17.24
CA SER A 9 -20.01 -6.91 16.17
C SER A 9 -20.07 -7.57 14.80
N ILE A 10 -21.19 -7.36 14.07
CA ILE A 10 -21.12 -7.30 12.60
C ILE A 10 -20.54 -5.94 12.21
N GLU A 11 -19.26 -5.73 12.53
CA GLU A 11 -18.41 -4.70 11.92
C GLU A 11 -18.08 -5.05 10.46
N THR A 12 -18.52 -6.23 9.99
CA THR A 12 -18.61 -6.61 8.57
C THR A 12 -19.69 -5.84 7.78
N LEU A 13 -20.34 -4.83 8.38
CA LEU A 13 -21.20 -3.86 7.68
C LEU A 13 -20.43 -2.64 7.15
N LEU A 14 -19.10 -2.71 7.08
CA LEU A 14 -18.28 -1.88 6.21
C LEU A 14 -17.84 -2.66 4.96
N SER A 15 -18.82 -3.15 4.20
CA SER A 15 -18.65 -3.40 2.76
C SER A 15 -18.43 -2.07 2.03
N VAL A 16 -17.26 -1.46 2.22
CA VAL A 16 -16.81 -0.37 1.35
C VAL A 16 -16.48 -0.99 0.00
N GLN A 17 -17.26 -0.63 -1.01
CA GLN A 17 -17.09 -1.03 -2.42
C GLN A 17 -15.82 -0.41 -3.03
N SER A 18 -14.63 -0.77 -2.54
CA SER A 18 -13.36 -0.13 -2.94
C SER A 18 -12.17 -1.09 -3.08
N SER A 19 -12.36 -2.11 -3.91
CA SER A 19 -11.31 -2.80 -4.70
C SER A 19 -10.03 -3.28 -3.97
N GLU A 20 -10.09 -3.63 -2.68
CA GLU A 20 -8.92 -3.99 -1.85
C GLU A 20 -7.90 -4.88 -2.55
N VAL A 21 -6.62 -4.48 -2.54
CA VAL A 21 -5.51 -5.20 -3.17
C VAL A 21 -4.89 -6.16 -2.16
N MET A 22 -4.98 -7.47 -2.43
CA MET A 22 -4.33 -8.51 -1.63
C MET A 22 -2.83 -8.57 -1.94
N CYS A 23 -2.00 -8.36 -0.92
CA CYS A 23 -0.55 -8.51 -1.02
C CYS A 23 -0.15 -9.98 -0.75
N PRO A 24 0.97 -10.47 -1.31
CA PRO A 24 1.38 -11.88 -1.20
C PRO A 24 1.77 -12.33 0.23
N ASN A 25 1.82 -11.41 1.20
CA ASN A 25 2.13 -11.70 2.61
C ASN A 25 0.85 -11.80 3.48
N GLN A 26 -0.32 -12.08 2.86
CA GLN A 26 -1.64 -12.10 3.53
C GLN A 26 -2.05 -10.76 4.18
N THR A 27 -1.38 -9.68 3.78
CA THR A 27 -1.79 -8.31 4.12
C THR A 27 -2.60 -7.71 2.96
N ARG A 28 -3.32 -6.64 3.24
CA ARG A 28 -4.18 -5.96 2.26
C ARG A 28 -3.92 -4.46 2.21
N CYS A 29 -4.17 -3.88 1.05
CA CYS A 29 -4.14 -2.45 0.78
C CYS A 29 -5.52 -1.99 0.29
N PRO A 30 -5.94 -0.73 0.54
CA PRO A 30 -7.14 -0.18 -0.07
C PRO A 30 -7.00 -0.15 -1.61
N GLY A 31 -8.10 -0.23 -2.35
CA GLY A 31 -8.08 -0.57 -3.77
C GLY A 31 -7.42 0.41 -4.75
N SER A 32 -7.13 1.63 -4.30
CA SER A 32 -6.34 2.60 -5.06
C SER A 32 -4.83 2.46 -4.83
N SER A 33 -4.38 1.51 -4.00
CA SER A 33 -3.01 1.45 -3.48
C SER A 33 -2.23 0.23 -3.97
N THR A 34 -0.92 0.40 -4.09
CA THR A 34 0.00 -0.63 -4.60
C THR A 34 0.75 -1.32 -3.45
N CYS A 35 0.76 -2.65 -3.45
CA CYS A 35 1.55 -3.47 -2.52
C CYS A 35 3.05 -3.37 -2.83
N CYS A 36 3.83 -2.75 -1.95
CA CYS A 36 5.27 -2.65 -2.07
C CYS A 36 5.98 -3.34 -0.91
N LYS A 37 6.97 -4.19 -1.21
CA LYS A 37 7.82 -4.80 -0.18
C LYS A 37 8.65 -3.73 0.55
N VAL A 38 8.94 -3.97 1.82
CA VAL A 38 9.86 -3.16 2.66
C VAL A 38 11.09 -4.00 3.02
N GLU A 39 12.18 -3.37 3.50
CA GLU A 39 13.42 -4.10 3.82
C GLU A 39 13.22 -5.19 4.90
N ASP A 40 12.35 -4.94 5.88
CA ASP A 40 11.95 -5.87 6.96
C ASP A 40 11.17 -7.13 6.45
N GLY A 41 11.00 -7.28 5.14
CA GLY A 41 10.30 -8.41 4.52
C GLY A 41 8.77 -8.30 4.50
N GLN A 42 8.20 -7.38 5.28
CA GLN A 42 6.78 -7.00 5.26
C GLN A 42 6.39 -6.20 4.00
N TYR A 43 5.11 -5.84 3.92
CA TYR A 43 4.54 -5.05 2.83
C TYR A 43 3.99 -3.72 3.36
N GLY A 44 4.33 -2.64 2.67
CA GLY A 44 3.71 -1.34 2.80
C GLY A 44 2.81 -1.07 1.61
N CYS A 45 1.77 -0.26 1.82
CA CYS A 45 0.88 0.20 0.78
C CYS A 45 1.32 1.59 0.31
N CYS A 46 1.30 1.80 -1.00
CA CYS A 46 1.52 3.11 -1.62
C CYS A 46 0.19 3.72 -2.03
N PRO A 47 -0.12 5.00 -1.71
CA PRO A 47 -1.43 5.60 -1.98
C PRO A 47 -1.74 5.75 -3.48
N PHE A 48 -0.73 5.60 -4.35
CA PHE A 48 -0.89 5.60 -5.80
C PHE A 48 -1.24 4.22 -6.37
N ALA A 49 -2.11 4.21 -7.37
CA ALA A 49 -2.30 3.07 -8.25
C ALA A 49 -1.09 2.94 -9.17
N GLU A 50 -0.63 1.71 -9.40
CA GLU A 50 0.57 1.41 -10.22
C GLU A 50 1.83 2.15 -9.73
N ALA A 51 1.99 2.27 -8.41
CA ALA A 51 3.13 2.95 -7.80
C ALA A 51 4.46 2.21 -8.08
N VAL A 52 5.53 2.98 -8.29
CA VAL A 52 6.89 2.45 -8.37
C VAL A 52 7.43 2.27 -6.95
N CYS A 53 7.64 1.02 -6.55
CA CYS A 53 8.20 0.67 -5.25
C CYS A 53 9.69 1.01 -5.20
N CYS A 54 10.09 1.96 -4.35
CA CYS A 54 11.49 2.34 -4.23
C CYS A 54 12.27 1.39 -3.30
N GLY A 55 13.55 1.19 -3.63
CA GLY A 55 14.46 0.27 -2.94
C GLY A 55 14.78 0.62 -1.49
N ASP A 56 14.55 1.87 -1.08
CA ASP A 56 14.61 2.38 0.31
C ASP A 56 13.65 1.65 1.27
N GLY A 57 12.72 0.85 0.77
CA GLY A 57 11.83 0.05 1.60
C GLY A 57 10.71 0.86 2.25
N THR A 58 10.86 2.17 2.52
CA THR A 58 9.83 2.99 3.17
C THR A 58 9.09 3.97 2.25
N HIS A 59 9.66 4.30 1.08
CA HIS A 59 9.07 5.26 0.13
C HIS A 59 8.64 4.65 -1.22
N CYS A 60 7.77 5.35 -1.94
CA CYS A 60 7.36 5.01 -3.30
C CYS A 60 6.98 6.23 -4.15
N CYS A 61 6.98 6.03 -5.45
CA CYS A 61 6.73 7.05 -6.46
C CYS A 61 5.44 6.77 -7.26
N PRO A 62 4.80 7.82 -7.80
CA PRO A 62 3.70 7.64 -8.73
C PRO A 62 4.17 6.97 -10.03
N LYS A 63 3.23 6.42 -10.80
CA LYS A 63 3.49 5.71 -12.06
C LYS A 63 4.40 6.54 -12.99
N GLY A 64 5.39 5.88 -13.60
CA GLY A 64 6.28 6.48 -14.59
C GLY A 64 7.37 7.41 -14.04
N HIS A 65 7.54 7.51 -12.72
CA HIS A 65 8.64 8.27 -12.10
C HIS A 65 9.77 7.32 -11.64
N GLN A 66 11.00 7.83 -11.67
CA GLN A 66 12.18 7.16 -11.15
C GLN A 66 12.43 7.56 -9.69
N CYS A 67 12.75 6.58 -8.84
CA CYS A 67 13.06 6.82 -7.43
C CYS A 67 14.48 7.36 -7.25
N ASN A 68 14.64 8.63 -6.88
CA ASN A 68 15.92 9.21 -6.48
C ASN A 68 16.05 9.16 -4.94
N LEU A 69 16.79 8.17 -4.45
CA LEU A 69 16.99 7.97 -3.01
C LEU A 69 17.96 8.98 -2.38
N THR A 70 18.80 9.63 -3.18
CA THR A 70 19.76 10.65 -2.72
C THR A 70 19.03 11.92 -2.31
N GLU A 71 18.21 12.46 -3.23
CA GLU A 71 17.43 13.68 -3.03
C GLU A 71 16.07 13.42 -2.36
N LYS A 72 15.67 12.14 -2.26
CA LYS A 72 14.35 11.69 -1.76
C LYS A 72 13.17 12.24 -2.56
N VAL A 73 13.33 12.25 -3.88
CA VAL A 73 12.33 12.68 -4.85
C VAL A 73 12.02 11.58 -5.88
N CYS A 74 10.90 11.76 -6.55
CA CYS A 74 10.45 11.00 -7.70
C CYS A 74 10.61 11.92 -8.92
N GLU A 75 11.53 11.58 -9.82
CA GLU A 75 11.83 12.39 -11.00
C GLU A 75 11.35 11.71 -12.28
N LYS A 76 10.88 12.51 -13.25
CA LYS A 76 10.43 12.03 -14.56
C LYS A 76 11.05 12.87 -15.66
N GLU A 77 12.13 12.33 -16.25
CA GLU A 77 12.95 12.99 -17.29
C GLU A 77 12.11 13.55 -18.45
N GLU A 78 11.07 12.81 -18.88
CA GLU A 78 10.21 13.15 -20.02
C GLU A 78 9.39 14.43 -19.84
N GLN A 79 9.05 14.82 -18.61
CA GLN A 79 8.28 16.05 -18.32
C GLN A 79 9.08 17.09 -17.52
N ASN A 80 10.32 16.79 -17.13
CA ASN A 80 11.06 17.54 -16.09
C ASN A 80 10.26 17.66 -14.77
N ASP A 81 9.42 16.67 -14.48
CA ASP A 81 8.58 16.65 -13.28
C ASP A 81 9.35 16.04 -12.12
N VAL A 82 9.35 16.73 -10.98
CA VAL A 82 10.05 16.30 -9.75
C VAL A 82 9.12 16.51 -8.56
N VAL A 83 8.62 15.40 -8.01
CA VAL A 83 7.71 15.39 -6.86
C VAL A 83 8.39 14.71 -5.66
N PRO A 84 8.09 15.08 -4.41
CA PRO A 84 8.64 14.38 -3.24
C PRO A 84 8.19 12.91 -3.25
N MET A 85 9.02 12.02 -2.69
CA MET A 85 8.63 10.62 -2.53
C MET A 85 7.55 10.47 -1.45
N GLU A 86 6.47 9.77 -1.78
CA GLU A 86 5.44 9.45 -0.79
C GLU A 86 5.89 8.32 0.12
N ARG A 87 5.49 8.40 1.40
CA ARG A 87 5.73 7.34 2.37
C ARG A 87 4.72 6.22 2.19
N LYS A 88 5.21 4.98 2.26
CA LYS A 88 4.35 3.80 2.41
C LYS A 88 3.64 3.88 3.76
N PHE A 89 2.35 3.56 3.78
CA PHE A 89 1.64 3.27 5.03
C PHE A 89 1.69 1.75 5.29
N PRO A 90 1.62 1.29 6.55
CA PRO A 90 1.61 -0.15 6.84
C PRO A 90 0.39 -0.80 6.18
N SER A 91 0.60 -1.95 5.52
CA SER A 91 -0.53 -2.76 5.05
C SER A 91 -1.26 -3.37 6.24
N THR A 92 -2.59 -3.48 6.15
CA THR A 92 -3.35 -4.10 7.24
C THR A 92 -3.20 -5.61 7.16
N PRO A 93 -2.87 -6.31 8.26
CA PRO A 93 -2.87 -7.77 8.26
C PRO A 93 -4.30 -8.27 8.05
N SER A 94 -4.49 -9.30 7.23
CA SER A 94 -5.76 -10.01 7.26
C SER A 94 -5.87 -10.80 8.57
N PRO A 95 -7.03 -10.75 9.26
CA PRO A 95 -7.35 -11.73 10.30
C PRO A 95 -7.55 -13.13 9.70
#